data_AF-A0A087HS79-F1
#
_entry.id   AF-A0A087HS79-F1
#
_cell.length_a   1.000
_cell.length_b   1.000
_cell.length_c   1.000
_cell.angle_alpha   90.00
_cell.angle_beta   90.00
_cell.angle_gamma   90.00
#
_symmetry.space_group_name_H-M   'P 1'
#
loop_
_entity.id
_entity.type
_entity.pdbx_description
1 polymer ?
#
loop_
_entity_poly.entity_id
_entity_poly.type
_entity_poly.pdbx_seq_one_letter_code
_entity_poly.pdbx_strand_id
1 'polypeptide(L)'
;MEDNISQLPDALLLRILSLLPAKDVVATLVLSKRWQPLWSLVPKLIYDDSYQKIEYGKFSRFVYRSLILHEAPVLESLHFILGAKSNAVDIGVWTRTAVIRCVRELIIEIDCSSCTTPVTLPKSLYKGCTMLVSLKLKSVILADVSSLVSFPSLKTLSFVSVKYPNDEFFKRLLSNCPVLEDLVVERNAPDDKVTIFNIVVPSLKSLFLRESPNNVKDHSCGYVIDAPSLECFDIVDYRGGFCVFENNMPNIVKANVDVTHSHPGKILSCITSVKQLYLCLETSKDAYPVGSIFCGLLNLEICTCETAWLNLLLCVLKDSPKLRALKLVERHKSRDGDPRPCWSEPSSVPECLLSSLETLEWVNYNGREEEKELVAFILRNGSCLKKVTISSKSTDSDKKKLEMLKELSLSFRRSPTCQLVFD
;
A
#
# COMPACT_ATOMS: atom_id res chain seq x y z
N MET A 1 -9.00 -17.94 -42.93
CA MET A 1 -9.03 -17.89 -41.47
C MET A 1 -9.91 -16.70 -41.13
N GLU A 2 -11.11 -16.93 -40.60
CA GLU A 2 -12.03 -15.83 -40.25
C GLU A 2 -11.43 -15.04 -39.09
N ASP A 3 -11.34 -13.72 -39.27
CA ASP A 3 -10.90 -12.81 -38.23
C ASP A 3 -12.03 -12.66 -37.19
N ASN A 4 -12.03 -13.56 -36.21
CA ASN A 4 -13.01 -13.60 -35.13
C ASN A 4 -13.00 -12.33 -34.26
N ILE A 5 -11.88 -11.60 -34.19
CA ILE A 5 -11.78 -10.36 -33.42
C ILE A 5 -12.52 -9.25 -34.16
N SER A 6 -12.33 -9.15 -35.47
CA SER A 6 -13.08 -8.21 -36.32
C SER A 6 -14.57 -8.53 -36.45
N GLN A 7 -15.12 -9.53 -35.75
CA GLN A 7 -16.56 -9.78 -35.63
C GLN A 7 -17.17 -9.26 -34.31
N LEU A 8 -16.35 -8.91 -33.32
CA LEU A 8 -16.84 -8.39 -32.04
C LEU A 8 -17.54 -7.04 -32.21
N PRO A 9 -18.56 -6.69 -31.39
CA PRO A 9 -19.15 -5.35 -31.38
C PRO A 9 -18.12 -4.25 -31.07
N ASP A 10 -18.30 -3.06 -31.63
CA ASP A 10 -17.36 -1.94 -31.45
C ASP A 10 -17.14 -1.59 -29.98
N ALA A 11 -18.15 -1.72 -29.12
CA ALA A 11 -18.01 -1.53 -27.68
C ALA A 11 -16.99 -2.48 -27.03
N LEU A 12 -16.92 -3.73 -27.48
CA LEU A 12 -15.91 -4.69 -27.01
C LEU A 12 -14.54 -4.39 -27.60
N LEU A 13 -14.48 -3.97 -28.87
CA LEU A 13 -13.23 -3.56 -29.51
C LEU A 13 -12.63 -2.34 -28.81
N LEU A 14 -13.42 -1.31 -28.52
CA LEU A 14 -12.97 -0.14 -27.76
C LEU A 14 -12.51 -0.50 -26.35
N ARG A 15 -13.15 -1.48 -25.70
CA ARG A 15 -12.70 -1.99 -24.39
C ARG A 15 -11.36 -2.72 -24.49
N ILE A 16 -11.13 -3.50 -25.55
CA ILE A 16 -9.84 -4.16 -25.80
C ILE A 16 -8.77 -3.11 -26.07
N LEU A 17 -9.03 -2.15 -26.96
CA LEU A 17 -8.10 -1.07 -27.32
C LEU A 17 -7.75 -0.19 -26.10
N SER A 18 -8.70 0.02 -25.17
CA SER A 18 -8.48 0.77 -23.93
C SER A 18 -7.45 0.14 -22.98
N LEU A 19 -7.05 -1.11 -23.21
CA LEU A 19 -6.03 -1.82 -22.44
C LEU A 19 -4.63 -1.71 -23.09
N LEU A 20 -4.53 -1.15 -24.28
CA LEU A 20 -3.30 -1.09 -25.07
C LEU A 20 -2.67 0.31 -25.02
N PRO A 21 -1.34 0.43 -25.12
CA PRO A 21 -0.68 1.70 -25.38
C PRO A 21 -1.22 2.36 -26.64
N ALA A 22 -1.36 3.68 -26.65
CA ALA A 22 -1.92 4.46 -27.75
C ALA A 22 -1.18 4.21 -29.08
N LYS A 23 0.13 3.90 -29.03
CA LYS A 23 0.92 3.51 -30.20
C LYS A 23 0.38 2.24 -30.85
N ASP A 24 0.05 1.23 -30.05
CA ASP A 24 -0.46 -0.05 -30.53
C ASP A 24 -1.92 0.09 -30.98
N VAL A 25 -2.70 0.92 -30.28
CA VAL A 25 -4.05 1.32 -30.72
C VAL A 25 -4.01 1.94 -32.11
N VAL A 26 -3.10 2.89 -32.37
CA VAL A 26 -2.92 3.50 -33.70
C VAL A 26 -2.37 2.49 -34.70
N ALA A 27 -1.54 1.53 -34.29
CA ALA A 27 -1.08 0.46 -35.19
C ALA A 27 -2.24 -0.42 -35.69
N THR A 28 -3.36 -0.52 -34.96
CA THR A 28 -4.53 -1.30 -35.44
C THR A 28 -5.17 -0.73 -36.72
N LEU A 29 -4.86 0.52 -37.09
CA LEU A 29 -5.31 1.16 -38.33
C LEU A 29 -5.01 0.35 -39.59
N VAL A 30 -3.90 -0.42 -39.59
CA VAL A 30 -3.48 -1.19 -40.75
C VAL A 30 -4.13 -2.57 -40.83
N LEU A 31 -4.87 -3.00 -39.79
CA LEU A 31 -5.48 -4.33 -39.74
C LEU A 31 -6.68 -4.44 -40.68
N SER A 32 -7.59 -3.45 -40.66
CA SER A 32 -8.70 -3.36 -41.61
C SER A 32 -9.36 -1.98 -41.59
N LYS A 33 -10.21 -1.70 -42.60
CA LYS A 33 -11.02 -0.47 -42.65
C LYS A 33 -11.92 -0.28 -41.43
N ARG A 34 -12.30 -1.37 -40.75
CA ARG A 34 -13.17 -1.34 -39.57
C ARG A 34 -12.47 -0.70 -38.36
N TRP A 35 -11.16 -0.86 -38.24
CA TRP A 35 -10.38 -0.32 -37.11
C TRP A 35 -10.03 1.16 -37.28
N GLN A 36 -10.14 1.68 -38.51
CA GLN A 36 -9.79 3.06 -38.83
C GLN A 36 -10.54 4.14 -38.05
N PRO A 37 -11.85 4.03 -37.78
CA PRO A 37 -12.53 4.99 -36.91
C PRO A 37 -12.38 4.66 -35.41
N LEU A 38 -12.01 3.44 -35.03
CA LEU A 38 -12.10 3.01 -33.63
C LEU A 38 -11.01 3.61 -32.75
N TRP A 39 -9.80 3.81 -33.28
CA TRP A 39 -8.68 4.35 -32.50
C TRP A 39 -8.97 5.77 -31.95
N SER A 40 -9.74 6.61 -32.66
CA SER A 40 -10.07 7.98 -32.24
C SER A 40 -11.23 8.03 -31.25
N LEU A 41 -11.91 6.91 -31.03
CA LEU A 41 -13.07 6.76 -30.14
C LEU A 41 -12.73 6.06 -28.81
N VAL A 42 -11.46 5.73 -28.57
CA VAL A 42 -11.04 4.99 -27.38
C VAL A 42 -11.18 5.84 -26.11
N PRO A 43 -11.99 5.44 -25.12
CA PRO A 43 -12.25 6.27 -23.95
C PRO A 43 -11.06 6.38 -22.98
N LYS A 44 -10.06 5.51 -23.09
CA LYS A 44 -8.86 5.48 -22.22
C LYS A 44 -7.60 5.47 -23.06
N LEU A 45 -6.73 6.45 -22.85
CA LEU A 45 -5.48 6.57 -23.60
C LEU A 45 -4.29 6.39 -22.68
N ILE A 46 -3.41 5.46 -23.04
CA ILE A 46 -2.15 5.19 -22.35
C ILE A 46 -0.99 5.62 -23.27
N TYR A 47 -0.28 6.67 -22.88
CA TYR A 47 0.90 7.14 -23.59
C TYR A 47 2.14 6.72 -22.80
N ASP A 48 2.91 5.79 -23.37
CA ASP A 48 4.03 5.17 -22.70
C ASP A 48 5.34 5.41 -23.47
N ASP A 49 6.22 6.22 -22.88
CA ASP A 49 7.56 6.57 -23.35
C ASP A 49 8.64 5.55 -22.91
N SER A 50 8.28 4.55 -22.10
CA SER A 50 9.21 3.50 -21.64
C SER A 50 9.52 2.47 -22.76
N TYR A 51 8.68 2.39 -23.80
CA TYR A 51 8.87 1.54 -24.98
C TYR A 51 10.02 2.03 -25.89
N GLN A 52 11.26 2.00 -25.39
CA GLN A 52 12.55 2.01 -26.10
C GLN A 52 12.87 3.13 -27.11
N LYS A 53 14.11 3.66 -27.04
CA LYS A 53 14.94 4.33 -28.09
C LYS A 53 14.31 5.42 -28.98
N ILE A 54 13.05 5.77 -28.81
CA ILE A 54 12.44 6.88 -29.52
C ILE A 54 12.97 8.16 -28.89
N GLU A 55 13.46 9.06 -29.73
CA GLU A 55 13.79 10.40 -29.28
C GLU A 55 12.53 11.05 -28.70
N TYR A 56 12.60 11.54 -27.46
CA TYR A 56 11.48 12.12 -26.73
C TYR A 56 10.64 13.11 -27.57
N GLY A 57 11.28 13.91 -28.44
CA GLY A 57 10.57 14.83 -29.34
C GLY A 57 9.63 14.16 -30.34
N LYS A 58 9.89 12.92 -30.77
CA LYS A 58 8.97 12.14 -31.61
C LYS A 58 7.79 11.61 -30.80
N PHE A 59 8.04 11.14 -29.57
CA PHE A 59 6.98 10.73 -28.64
C PHE A 59 6.04 11.90 -28.34
N SER A 60 6.58 13.03 -27.90
CA SER A 60 5.80 14.24 -27.60
C SER A 60 4.93 14.69 -28.79
N ARG A 61 5.48 14.67 -30.01
CA ARG A 61 4.73 14.98 -31.23
C ARG A 61 3.63 13.97 -31.53
N PHE A 62 3.86 12.69 -31.27
CA PHE A 62 2.84 11.66 -31.40
C PHE A 62 1.69 11.89 -30.42
N VAL A 63 1.98 12.12 -29.14
CA VAL A 63 0.98 12.42 -28.10
C VAL A 63 0.14 13.64 -28.51
N TYR A 64 0.79 14.72 -28.91
CA TYR A 64 0.12 15.95 -29.34
C TYR A 64 -0.84 15.72 -30.51
N ARG A 65 -0.39 15.02 -31.56
CA ARG A 65 -1.24 14.70 -32.72
C ARG A 65 -2.39 13.77 -32.36
N SER A 66 -2.12 12.75 -31.55
CA SER A 66 -3.13 11.80 -31.08
C SER A 66 -4.24 12.52 -30.32
N LEU A 67 -3.90 13.39 -29.37
CA LEU A 67 -4.87 14.16 -28.58
C LEU A 67 -5.74 15.11 -29.43
N ILE A 68 -5.16 15.71 -30.47
CA ILE A 68 -5.90 16.60 -31.40
C ILE A 68 -6.90 15.82 -32.24
N LEU A 69 -6.48 14.66 -32.76
CA LEU A 69 -7.28 13.82 -33.62
C LEU A 69 -8.26 12.93 -32.85
N HIS A 70 -8.27 13.00 -31.52
CA HIS A 70 -9.11 12.17 -30.67
C HIS A 70 -10.53 12.72 -30.56
N GLU A 71 -11.49 11.96 -31.09
CA GLU A 71 -12.88 12.39 -31.31
C GLU A 71 -13.87 11.81 -30.29
N ALA A 72 -13.43 10.94 -29.37
CA ALA A 72 -14.37 10.34 -28.42
C ALA A 72 -15.13 11.42 -27.62
N PRO A 73 -16.46 11.30 -27.52
CA PRO A 73 -17.30 12.29 -26.85
C PRO A 73 -16.98 12.41 -25.36
N VAL A 74 -16.54 11.30 -24.75
CA VAL A 74 -16.07 11.25 -23.37
C VAL A 74 -14.68 10.62 -23.35
N LEU A 75 -13.70 11.37 -22.86
CA LEU A 75 -12.37 10.87 -22.56
C LEU A 75 -12.31 10.54 -21.07
N GLU A 76 -12.41 9.25 -20.74
CA GLU A 76 -12.51 8.79 -19.35
C GLU A 76 -11.17 8.88 -18.63
N SER A 77 -10.08 8.44 -19.27
CA SER A 77 -8.78 8.31 -18.63
C SER A 77 -7.63 8.75 -19.55
N LEU A 78 -6.69 9.49 -18.96
CA LEU A 78 -5.40 9.82 -19.54
C LEU A 78 -4.29 9.30 -18.63
N HIS A 79 -3.46 8.41 -19.17
CA HIS A 79 -2.32 7.85 -18.49
C HIS A 79 -1.04 8.17 -19.27
N PHE A 80 -0.11 8.86 -18.61
CA PHE A 80 1.21 9.18 -19.14
C PHE A 80 2.28 8.44 -18.33
N ILE A 81 2.96 7.48 -18.97
CA ILE A 81 4.16 6.81 -18.45
C ILE A 81 5.35 7.44 -19.16
N LEU A 82 6.18 8.15 -18.42
CA LEU A 82 7.12 9.12 -18.94
C LEU A 82 8.55 8.80 -18.50
N GLY A 83 9.49 8.87 -19.43
CA GLY A 83 10.91 8.68 -19.13
C GLY A 83 11.57 9.91 -18.51
N ALA A 84 12.82 9.76 -18.08
CA ALA A 84 13.60 10.79 -17.40
C ALA A 84 13.85 12.07 -18.21
N LYS A 85 13.66 12.02 -19.53
CA LYS A 85 13.90 13.14 -20.47
C LYS A 85 12.65 14.00 -20.70
N SER A 86 11.62 13.80 -19.90
CA SER A 86 10.32 14.44 -20.10
C SER A 86 10.35 15.95 -19.87
N ASN A 87 9.71 16.68 -20.76
CA ASN A 87 9.69 18.14 -20.75
C ASN A 87 8.47 18.66 -19.96
N ALA A 88 8.72 19.56 -19.02
CA ALA A 88 7.68 20.22 -18.24
C ALA A 88 6.66 20.99 -19.11
N VAL A 89 7.09 21.52 -20.27
CA VAL A 89 6.18 22.21 -21.20
C VAL A 89 5.13 21.25 -21.76
N ASP A 90 5.54 20.05 -22.18
CA ASP A 90 4.65 19.07 -22.76
C ASP A 90 3.63 18.56 -21.73
N ILE A 91 4.10 18.27 -20.52
CA ILE A 91 3.25 17.88 -19.39
C ILE A 91 2.25 18.99 -19.06
N GLY A 92 2.66 20.26 -19.18
CA GLY A 92 1.80 21.43 -19.14
C GLY A 92 0.63 21.36 -20.13
N VAL A 93 0.93 21.08 -21.39
CA VAL A 93 -0.05 20.94 -22.49
C VAL A 93 -0.97 19.75 -22.27
N TRP A 94 -0.43 18.60 -21.86
CA TRP A 94 -1.21 17.38 -21.62
C TRP A 94 -2.16 17.53 -20.44
N THR A 95 -1.70 18.13 -19.35
CA THR A 95 -2.54 18.46 -18.19
C THR A 95 -3.66 19.43 -18.57
N ARG A 96 -3.36 20.43 -19.40
CA ARG A 96 -4.39 21.35 -19.93
C ARG A 96 -5.42 20.61 -20.79
N THR A 97 -4.99 19.62 -21.56
CA THR A 97 -5.90 18.77 -22.36
C THR A 97 -6.81 17.95 -21.45
N ALA A 98 -6.27 17.36 -20.39
CA ALA A 98 -7.05 16.62 -19.37
C ALA A 98 -8.15 17.51 -18.76
N VAL A 99 -7.82 18.75 -18.42
CA VAL A 99 -8.75 19.76 -17.93
C VAL A 99 -9.84 20.07 -18.98
N ILE A 100 -9.47 20.41 -20.21
CA ILE A 100 -10.41 20.79 -21.27
C ILE A 100 -11.36 19.64 -21.63
N ARG A 101 -10.87 18.40 -21.57
CA ARG A 101 -11.66 17.20 -21.88
C ARG A 101 -12.40 16.64 -20.66
N CYS A 102 -12.35 17.31 -19.51
CA CYS A 102 -13.03 16.93 -18.27
C CYS A 102 -12.79 15.45 -17.88
N VAL A 103 -11.55 14.99 -17.97
CA VAL A 103 -11.24 13.57 -17.72
C VAL A 103 -11.59 13.14 -16.29
N ARG A 104 -11.95 11.86 -16.14
CA ARG A 104 -12.32 11.29 -14.83
C ARG A 104 -11.11 10.67 -14.12
N GLU A 105 -10.12 10.21 -14.87
CA GLU A 105 -8.87 9.69 -14.33
C GLU A 105 -7.67 10.34 -15.02
N LEU A 106 -6.71 10.81 -14.22
CA LEU A 106 -5.43 11.31 -14.70
C LEU A 106 -4.31 10.61 -13.94
N ILE A 107 -3.44 9.93 -14.69
CA ILE A 107 -2.25 9.25 -14.19
C ILE A 107 -1.03 9.84 -14.87
N ILE A 108 -0.07 10.34 -14.09
CA ILE A 108 1.21 10.83 -14.59
C ILE A 108 2.31 10.15 -13.79
N GLU A 109 3.08 9.29 -14.45
CA GLU A 109 4.19 8.57 -13.88
C GLU A 109 5.49 8.96 -14.56
N ILE A 110 6.44 9.50 -13.80
CA ILE A 110 7.77 9.82 -14.31
C ILE A 110 8.78 8.85 -13.70
N ASP A 111 9.50 8.12 -14.55
CA ASP A 111 10.65 7.31 -14.12
C ASP A 111 11.85 8.22 -13.86
N CYS A 112 12.15 8.42 -12.58
CA CYS A 112 13.26 9.25 -12.11
C CYS A 112 14.54 8.47 -11.81
N SER A 113 14.67 7.21 -12.23
CA SER A 113 15.88 6.38 -12.01
C SER A 113 17.19 7.01 -12.54
N SER A 114 17.09 8.00 -13.44
CA SER A 114 18.23 8.73 -14.01
C SER A 114 18.03 10.26 -14.11
N CYS A 115 16.97 10.82 -13.50
CA CYS A 115 16.64 12.25 -13.62
C CYS A 115 17.57 13.16 -12.81
N THR A 116 18.10 14.21 -13.45
CA THR A 116 18.80 15.31 -12.76
C THR A 116 17.88 16.48 -12.39
N THR A 117 16.70 16.61 -13.03
CA THR A 117 15.75 17.69 -12.74
C THR A 117 14.31 17.17 -12.59
N PRO A 118 13.68 17.36 -11.41
CA PRO A 118 12.28 16.97 -11.20
C PRO A 118 11.31 17.89 -11.95
N VAL A 119 10.22 17.31 -12.48
CA VAL A 119 9.20 18.06 -13.24
C VAL A 119 8.20 18.72 -12.30
N THR A 120 7.96 20.02 -12.46
CA THR A 120 6.90 20.74 -11.76
C THR A 120 5.59 20.71 -12.52
N LEU A 121 4.51 20.25 -11.89
CA LEU A 121 3.18 20.24 -12.49
C LEU A 121 2.60 21.64 -12.62
N PRO A 122 1.86 21.90 -13.71
CA PRO A 122 1.27 23.21 -13.96
C PRO A 122 0.13 23.52 -12.97
N LYS A 123 0.03 24.79 -12.59
CA LYS A 123 -1.02 25.28 -11.68
C LYS A 123 -2.45 25.13 -12.22
N SER A 124 -2.59 24.95 -13.53
CA SER A 124 -3.90 24.76 -14.18
C SER A 124 -4.61 23.48 -13.75
N LEU A 125 -3.88 22.46 -13.28
CA LEU A 125 -4.46 21.20 -12.80
C LEU A 125 -5.44 21.42 -11.64
N TYR A 126 -5.11 22.35 -10.73
CA TYR A 126 -5.84 22.55 -9.47
C TYR A 126 -7.19 23.24 -9.60
N LYS A 127 -7.46 23.90 -10.73
CA LYS A 127 -8.68 24.70 -10.94
C LYS A 127 -9.63 24.14 -12.00
N GLY A 128 -9.11 23.29 -12.90
CA GLY A 128 -9.84 22.88 -14.09
C GLY A 128 -10.51 21.51 -14.03
N CYS A 129 -10.13 20.67 -13.07
CA CYS A 129 -10.48 19.24 -13.03
C CYS A 129 -11.69 18.96 -12.13
N THR A 130 -12.85 19.55 -12.42
CA THR A 130 -14.06 19.38 -11.58
C THR A 130 -14.68 17.97 -11.66
N MET A 131 -14.47 17.28 -12.78
CA MET A 131 -14.98 15.91 -13.01
C MET A 131 -13.97 14.81 -12.65
N LEU A 132 -12.79 15.19 -12.17
CA LEU A 132 -11.71 14.25 -11.87
C LEU A 132 -12.08 13.43 -10.63
N VAL A 133 -12.13 12.12 -10.80
CA VAL A 133 -12.46 11.12 -9.77
C VAL A 133 -11.20 10.47 -9.22
N SER A 134 -10.17 10.28 -10.06
CA SER A 134 -8.89 9.70 -9.65
C SER A 134 -7.71 10.51 -10.18
N LEU A 135 -6.79 10.86 -9.28
CA LEU A 135 -5.53 11.53 -9.60
C LEU A 135 -4.38 10.70 -9.03
N LYS A 136 -3.50 10.20 -9.90
CA LYS A 136 -2.32 9.42 -9.52
C LYS A 136 -1.08 10.08 -10.09
N LEU A 137 -0.17 10.48 -9.22
CA LEU A 137 1.04 11.20 -9.58
C LEU A 137 2.26 10.49 -9.01
N LYS A 138 3.26 10.27 -9.86
CA LYS A 138 4.52 9.66 -9.46
C LYS A 138 5.72 10.51 -9.91
N SER A 139 6.60 10.81 -8.96
CA SER A 139 7.87 11.52 -9.15
C SER A 139 7.75 12.95 -9.72
N VAL A 140 6.76 13.73 -9.25
CA VAL A 140 6.53 15.12 -9.66
C VAL A 140 6.72 16.12 -8.51
N ILE A 141 6.95 17.39 -8.85
CA ILE A 141 6.84 18.52 -7.92
C ILE A 141 5.48 19.18 -8.08
N LEU A 142 4.79 19.40 -6.97
CA LEU A 142 3.59 20.23 -6.94
C LEU A 142 3.99 21.71 -6.81
N ALA A 143 3.49 22.56 -7.70
CA ALA A 143 3.70 24.00 -7.62
C ALA A 143 2.82 24.63 -6.54
N ASP A 144 3.37 25.54 -5.75
CA ASP A 144 2.59 26.30 -4.77
C ASP A 144 1.55 27.19 -5.45
N VAL A 145 0.34 27.15 -4.90
CA VAL A 145 -0.78 28.00 -5.30
C VAL A 145 -1.39 28.64 -4.07
N SER A 146 -1.41 29.97 -4.05
CA SER A 146 -2.09 30.79 -3.03
C SER A 146 -3.62 30.78 -3.17
N SER A 147 -4.17 30.21 -4.25
CA SER A 147 -5.61 30.14 -4.52
C SER A 147 -6.22 28.79 -4.14
N LEU A 148 -7.53 28.78 -3.86
CA LEU A 148 -8.34 27.57 -3.62
C LEU A 148 -8.09 26.53 -4.72
N VAL A 149 -7.42 25.44 -4.33
CA VAL A 149 -7.43 24.17 -5.07
C VAL A 149 -8.85 23.62 -4.96
N SER A 150 -9.41 22.99 -5.99
CA SER A 150 -10.74 22.38 -5.87
C SER A 150 -10.85 21.10 -6.68
N PHE A 151 -11.08 19.98 -5.98
CA PHE A 151 -11.30 18.67 -6.56
C PHE A 151 -12.61 18.07 -6.01
N PRO A 152 -13.77 18.61 -6.42
CA PRO A 152 -15.06 18.31 -5.78
C PRO A 152 -15.54 16.86 -5.99
N SER A 153 -15.07 16.18 -7.02
CA SER A 153 -15.47 14.80 -7.37
C SER A 153 -14.41 13.75 -7.07
N LEU A 154 -13.27 14.16 -6.50
CA LEU A 154 -12.09 13.31 -6.37
C LEU A 154 -12.25 12.33 -5.22
N LYS A 155 -12.27 11.04 -5.58
CA LYS A 155 -12.41 9.91 -4.65
C LYS A 155 -11.07 9.22 -4.36
N THR A 156 -10.15 9.24 -5.31
CA THR A 156 -8.86 8.55 -5.16
C THR A 156 -7.71 9.50 -5.46
N LEU A 157 -6.80 9.64 -4.50
CA LEU A 157 -5.59 10.44 -4.63
C LEU A 157 -4.37 9.56 -4.31
N SER A 158 -3.43 9.47 -5.25
CA SER A 158 -2.20 8.70 -5.06
C SER A 158 -0.99 9.56 -5.40
N PHE A 159 -0.14 9.77 -4.41
CA PHE A 159 1.11 10.51 -4.53
C PHE A 159 2.28 9.60 -4.18
N VAL A 160 3.09 9.29 -5.18
CA VAL A 160 4.27 8.44 -5.05
C VAL A 160 5.51 9.26 -5.38
N SER A 161 6.45 9.39 -4.45
CA SER A 161 7.66 10.22 -4.63
C SER A 161 7.37 11.67 -5.04
N VAL A 162 6.25 12.23 -4.58
CA VAL A 162 5.86 13.61 -4.89
C VAL A 162 6.57 14.57 -3.93
N LYS A 163 7.06 15.70 -4.45
CA LYS A 163 7.63 16.80 -3.66
C LYS A 163 6.59 17.91 -3.49
N TYR A 164 6.47 18.41 -2.27
CA TYR A 164 5.47 19.41 -1.91
C TYR A 164 6.10 20.79 -1.65
N PRO A 165 5.35 21.89 -1.82
CA PRO A 165 5.85 23.22 -1.52
C PRO A 165 6.18 23.49 -0.04
N ASN A 166 5.29 23.05 0.86
CA ASN A 166 5.31 23.27 2.31
C ASN A 166 4.22 22.43 3.01
N ASP A 167 4.27 22.32 4.34
CA ASP A 167 3.30 21.54 5.15
C ASP A 167 1.85 21.99 4.95
N GLU A 168 1.61 23.32 4.91
CA GLU A 168 0.27 23.91 4.80
C GLU A 168 -0.39 23.60 3.45
N PHE A 169 0.41 23.46 2.38
CA PHE A 169 -0.09 23.11 1.06
C PHE A 169 -0.79 21.75 1.06
N PHE A 170 -0.20 20.74 1.69
CA PHE A 170 -0.76 19.39 1.70
C PHE A 170 -2.09 19.36 2.46
N LYS A 171 -2.14 20.00 3.63
CA LYS A 171 -3.36 20.17 4.42
C LYS A 171 -4.46 20.88 3.62
N ARG A 172 -4.12 21.99 2.96
CA ARG A 172 -5.06 22.75 2.12
C ARG A 172 -5.53 21.96 0.91
N LEU A 173 -4.67 21.14 0.31
CA LEU A 173 -5.06 20.28 -0.81
C LEU A 173 -6.14 19.29 -0.38
N LEU A 174 -5.92 18.56 0.72
CA LEU A 174 -6.87 17.56 1.23
C LEU A 174 -8.20 18.17 1.68
N SER A 175 -8.18 19.34 2.31
CA SER A 175 -9.41 20.03 2.73
C SER A 175 -10.30 20.46 1.56
N ASN A 176 -9.76 20.49 0.34
CA ASN A 176 -10.49 20.79 -0.89
C ASN A 176 -10.88 19.53 -1.71
N CYS A 177 -10.80 18.35 -1.11
CA CYS A 177 -11.22 17.07 -1.66
C CYS A 177 -12.34 16.46 -0.78
N PRO A 178 -13.56 17.02 -0.78
CA PRO A 178 -14.59 16.70 0.22
C PRO A 178 -15.12 15.25 0.15
N VAL A 179 -14.99 14.59 -1.01
CA VAL A 179 -15.48 13.22 -1.24
C VAL A 179 -14.34 12.20 -1.38
N LEU A 180 -13.15 12.52 -0.88
CA LEU A 180 -11.97 11.64 -0.97
C LEU A 180 -12.17 10.38 -0.13
N GLU A 181 -12.13 9.21 -0.77
CA GLU A 181 -12.33 7.90 -0.15
C GLU A 181 -11.00 7.14 0.01
N ASP A 182 -10.05 7.30 -0.92
CA ASP A 182 -8.77 6.60 -0.94
C ASP A 182 -7.58 7.55 -1.07
N LEU A 183 -6.63 7.46 -0.13
CA LEU A 183 -5.39 8.23 -0.14
C LEU A 183 -4.18 7.31 -0.07
N VAL A 184 -3.25 7.46 -1.01
CA VAL A 184 -1.93 6.82 -1.02
C VAL A 184 -0.86 7.90 -1.00
N VAL A 185 0.05 7.83 -0.02
CA VAL A 185 1.23 8.70 0.08
C VAL A 185 2.46 7.81 0.25
N GLU A 186 3.31 7.78 -0.76
CA GLU A 186 4.61 7.11 -0.73
C GLU A 186 5.74 8.14 -0.86
N ARG A 187 6.65 8.17 0.10
CA ARG A 187 7.72 9.16 0.22
C ARG A 187 9.08 8.52 -0.02
N ASN A 188 9.86 9.11 -0.93
CA ASN A 188 11.18 8.60 -1.34
C ASN A 188 12.33 9.58 -1.10
N ALA A 189 12.06 10.84 -0.71
CA ALA A 189 13.08 11.89 -0.72
C ALA A 189 13.62 12.24 0.69
N PRO A 190 14.92 12.47 0.85
CA PRO A 190 15.48 13.13 2.05
C PRO A 190 15.26 14.66 2.05
N ASP A 191 15.01 15.27 0.88
CA ASP A 191 14.96 16.74 0.72
C ASP A 191 13.54 17.31 0.54
N ASP A 192 12.50 16.59 0.99
CA ASP A 192 11.14 17.14 0.96
C ASP A 192 10.98 18.22 2.03
N LYS A 193 10.29 19.31 1.70
CA LYS A 193 10.06 20.41 2.63
C LYS A 193 8.95 20.11 3.63
N VAL A 194 8.13 19.09 3.34
CA VAL A 194 7.07 18.66 4.24
C VAL A 194 7.62 17.69 5.26
N THR A 195 7.48 18.10 6.51
CA THR A 195 7.86 17.30 7.69
C THR A 195 6.64 16.62 8.28
N ILE A 196 5.50 17.33 8.35
CA ILE A 196 4.28 16.83 8.98
C ILE A 196 3.15 16.77 7.96
N PHE A 197 2.65 15.57 7.72
CA PHE A 197 1.48 15.32 6.89
C PHE A 197 0.22 15.34 7.75
N ASN A 198 -0.52 16.45 7.68
CA ASN A 198 -1.81 16.58 8.36
C ASN A 198 -2.96 16.11 7.47
N ILE A 199 -3.55 14.97 7.82
CA ILE A 199 -4.59 14.25 7.07
C ILE A 199 -5.91 14.39 7.82
N VAL A 200 -6.61 15.49 7.59
CA VAL A 200 -7.97 15.73 8.11
C VAL A 200 -8.96 15.54 6.98
N VAL A 201 -9.52 14.32 6.86
CA VAL A 201 -10.41 13.95 5.76
C VAL A 201 -11.54 13.06 6.28
N PRO A 202 -12.71 13.64 6.63
CA PRO A 202 -13.82 12.87 7.21
C PRO A 202 -14.42 11.79 6.32
N SER A 203 -14.30 11.91 5.00
CA SER A 203 -14.81 10.96 4.01
C SER A 203 -13.86 9.80 3.70
N LEU A 204 -12.63 9.83 4.22
CA LEU A 204 -11.59 8.88 3.90
C LEU A 204 -11.91 7.48 4.46
N LYS A 205 -11.86 6.47 3.59
CA LYS A 205 -12.09 5.05 3.92
C LYS A 205 -10.81 4.23 3.91
N SER A 206 -9.87 4.57 3.03
CA SER A 206 -8.59 3.87 2.92
C SER A 206 -7.40 4.82 2.92
N LEU A 207 -6.41 4.52 3.75
CA LEU A 207 -5.19 5.30 3.90
C LEU A 207 -3.97 4.39 3.81
N PHE A 208 -3.09 4.65 2.84
CA PHE A 208 -1.82 3.97 2.66
C PHE A 208 -0.67 4.96 2.75
N LEU A 209 0.20 4.77 3.74
CA LEU A 209 1.37 5.60 4.03
C LEU A 209 2.62 4.74 3.91
N ARG A 210 3.55 5.14 3.03
CA ARG A 210 4.79 4.39 2.80
C ARG A 210 5.97 5.33 2.78
N GLU A 211 7.00 4.98 3.52
CA GLU A 211 8.32 5.61 3.44
C GLU A 211 9.29 4.60 2.82
N SER A 212 9.97 4.99 1.75
CA SER A 212 11.06 4.17 1.23
C SER A 212 12.18 4.06 2.26
N PRO A 213 12.79 2.88 2.40
CA PRO A 213 13.94 2.69 3.27
C PRO A 213 15.04 3.68 2.90
N ASN A 214 15.43 4.51 3.86
CA ASN A 214 16.57 5.42 3.72
C ASN A 214 17.46 5.24 4.95
N ASN A 215 18.78 5.38 4.77
CA ASN A 215 19.75 5.17 5.85
C ASN A 215 19.73 6.29 6.90
N VAL A 216 19.05 7.40 6.62
CA VAL A 216 18.93 8.56 7.51
C VAL A 216 17.64 8.43 8.31
N LYS A 217 17.77 8.20 9.62
CA LYS A 217 16.65 8.31 10.56
C LYS A 217 16.26 9.78 10.70
N ASP A 218 14.96 10.05 10.64
CA ASP A 218 14.39 11.37 10.86
C ASP A 218 13.17 11.24 11.78
N HIS A 219 13.39 11.58 13.06
CA HIS A 219 12.36 11.52 14.10
C HIS A 219 11.43 12.75 14.09
N SER A 220 11.70 13.75 13.25
CA SER A 220 10.90 14.98 13.14
C SER A 220 9.78 14.88 12.11
N CYS A 221 9.87 13.93 11.18
CA CYS A 221 8.81 13.66 10.21
C CYS A 221 7.68 12.83 10.83
N GLY A 222 6.45 13.08 10.40
CA GLY A 222 5.33 12.26 10.84
C GLY A 222 3.98 12.58 10.22
N TYR A 223 2.99 11.85 10.72
CA TYR A 223 1.61 11.89 10.26
C TYR A 223 0.68 12.28 11.41
N VAL A 224 -0.22 13.23 11.15
CA VAL A 224 -1.31 13.59 12.05
C VAL A 224 -2.61 13.28 11.32
N ILE A 225 -3.43 12.39 11.87
CA ILE A 225 -4.56 11.80 11.17
C ILE A 225 -5.87 12.08 11.93
N ASP A 226 -6.84 12.64 11.23
CA ASP A 226 -8.23 12.75 11.66
C ASP A 226 -9.17 12.35 10.50
N ALA A 227 -9.56 11.08 10.50
CA ALA A 227 -10.34 10.44 9.44
C ALA A 227 -11.40 9.47 10.04
N PRO A 228 -12.47 9.97 10.67
CA PRO A 228 -13.44 9.16 11.43
C PRO A 228 -14.12 8.03 10.62
N SER A 229 -14.16 8.12 9.30
CA SER A 229 -14.73 7.08 8.41
C SER A 229 -13.70 6.04 7.95
N LEU A 230 -12.47 6.07 8.46
CA LEU A 230 -11.39 5.20 8.00
C LEU A 230 -11.69 3.72 8.32
N GLU A 231 -11.63 2.87 7.29
CA GLU A 231 -11.90 1.42 7.37
C GLU A 231 -10.61 0.60 7.20
N CYS A 232 -9.67 1.08 6.39
CA CYS A 232 -8.40 0.43 6.09
C CYS A 232 -7.23 1.39 6.32
N PHE A 233 -6.28 0.98 7.16
CA PHE A 233 -5.07 1.73 7.48
C PHE A 233 -3.82 0.90 7.19
N ASP A 234 -2.90 1.40 6.39
CA ASP A 234 -1.62 0.75 6.07
C ASP A 234 -0.51 1.78 6.24
N ILE A 235 0.42 1.51 7.14
CA ILE A 235 1.61 2.34 7.35
C ILE A 235 2.86 1.47 7.31
N VAL A 236 3.81 1.89 6.48
CA VAL A 236 5.16 1.31 6.38
C VAL A 236 6.17 2.45 6.53
N ASP A 237 6.83 2.55 7.67
CA ASP A 237 7.77 3.65 7.96
C ASP A 237 9.01 3.20 8.74
N TYR A 238 10.15 3.19 8.04
CA TYR A 238 11.45 2.80 8.61
C TYR A 238 12.36 3.98 9.01
N ARG A 239 11.91 5.23 8.86
CA ARG A 239 12.72 6.43 9.20
C ARG A 239 12.68 6.77 10.68
N GLY A 240 11.81 6.11 11.45
CA GLY A 240 11.66 6.34 12.89
C GLY A 240 10.87 7.60 13.24
N GLY A 241 10.01 8.08 12.33
CA GLY A 241 9.12 9.23 12.56
C GLY A 241 8.03 8.95 13.59
N PHE A 242 6.92 9.66 13.48
CA PHE A 242 5.74 9.46 14.33
C PHE A 242 4.44 9.40 13.53
N CYS A 243 3.43 8.75 14.09
CA CYS A 243 2.06 8.79 13.59
C CYS A 243 1.10 8.96 14.78
N VAL A 244 0.25 9.98 14.72
CA VAL A 244 -0.70 10.34 15.78
C VAL A 244 -2.08 10.47 15.18
N PHE A 245 -3.08 9.89 15.85
CA PHE A 245 -4.49 10.13 15.56
C PHE A 245 -5.02 11.19 16.51
N GLU A 246 -5.69 12.22 15.99
CA GLU A 246 -6.27 13.28 16.84
C GLU A 246 -7.53 12.80 17.57
N ASN A 247 -8.30 11.92 16.93
CA ASN A 247 -9.53 11.33 17.46
C ASN A 247 -9.47 9.80 17.41
N ASN A 248 -10.42 9.16 18.08
CA ASN A 248 -10.60 7.71 17.94
C ASN A 248 -11.06 7.37 16.51
N MET A 249 -10.59 6.25 15.96
CA MET A 249 -10.91 5.79 14.62
C MET A 249 -11.76 4.51 14.70
N PRO A 250 -13.05 4.62 15.07
CA PRO A 250 -13.86 3.46 15.47
C PRO A 250 -14.13 2.48 14.33
N ASN A 251 -14.03 2.93 13.08
CA ASN A 251 -14.42 2.16 11.90
C ASN A 251 -13.29 1.34 11.28
N ILE A 252 -12.05 1.43 11.79
CA ILE A 252 -10.92 0.70 11.19
C ILE A 252 -11.15 -0.80 11.38
N VAL A 253 -11.36 -1.52 10.28
CA VAL A 253 -11.56 -2.97 10.24
C VAL A 253 -10.25 -3.69 9.96
N LYS A 254 -9.38 -3.08 9.15
CA LYS A 254 -8.10 -3.65 8.73
C LYS A 254 -6.97 -2.65 8.98
N ALA A 255 -5.93 -3.09 9.67
CA ALA A 255 -4.73 -2.31 9.89
C ALA A 255 -3.45 -3.10 9.56
N ASN A 256 -2.50 -2.46 8.89
CA ASN A 256 -1.15 -2.93 8.68
C ASN A 256 -0.19 -1.87 9.24
N VAL A 257 0.57 -2.23 10.28
CA VAL A 257 1.51 -1.33 10.94
C VAL A 257 2.91 -1.94 10.91
N ASP A 258 3.76 -1.40 10.04
CA ASP A 258 5.16 -1.80 9.84
C ASP A 258 6.07 -0.59 10.08
N VAL A 259 6.48 -0.34 11.32
CA VAL A 259 7.17 0.92 11.68
C VAL A 259 8.34 0.75 12.65
N THR A 260 9.32 1.63 12.51
CA THR A 260 10.47 1.79 13.44
C THR A 260 10.30 2.99 14.39
N HIS A 261 9.06 3.40 14.63
CA HIS A 261 8.73 4.56 15.47
C HIS A 261 9.19 4.36 16.91
N SER A 262 9.54 5.45 17.59
CA SER A 262 9.94 5.41 19.00
C SER A 262 8.79 5.06 19.96
N HIS A 263 7.55 5.39 19.60
CA HIS A 263 6.36 5.23 20.45
C HIS A 263 5.15 4.67 19.66
N PRO A 264 5.23 3.45 19.10
CA PRO A 264 4.18 2.89 18.26
C PRO A 264 2.88 2.59 19.03
N GLY A 265 2.93 2.54 20.37
CA GLY A 265 1.76 2.26 21.20
C GLY A 265 0.60 3.27 21.04
N LYS A 266 0.90 4.51 20.64
CA LYS A 266 -0.13 5.52 20.31
C LYS A 266 -0.98 5.12 19.10
N ILE A 267 -0.37 4.48 18.10
CA ILE A 267 -1.10 3.96 16.93
C ILE A 267 -2.03 2.85 17.42
N LEU A 268 -1.49 1.89 18.18
CA LEU A 268 -2.22 0.72 18.67
C LEU A 268 -3.43 1.10 19.53
N SER A 269 -3.33 2.12 20.38
CA SER A 269 -4.45 2.59 21.20
C SER A 269 -5.62 3.15 20.39
N CYS A 270 -5.37 3.66 19.19
CA CYS A 270 -6.38 4.29 18.33
C CYS A 270 -7.04 3.34 17.33
N ILE A 271 -6.50 2.12 17.16
CA ILE A 271 -6.98 1.12 16.19
C ILE A 271 -7.59 -0.11 16.87
N THR A 272 -8.07 0.00 18.11
CA THR A 272 -8.56 -1.14 18.91
C THR A 272 -9.81 -1.84 18.33
N SER A 273 -10.51 -1.21 17.38
CA SER A 273 -11.68 -1.76 16.69
C SER A 273 -11.38 -2.75 15.55
N VAL A 274 -10.09 -2.95 15.21
CA VAL A 274 -9.66 -3.80 14.10
C VAL A 274 -10.14 -5.25 14.22
N LYS A 275 -10.46 -5.84 13.06
CA LYS A 275 -10.72 -7.28 12.91
C LYS A 275 -9.55 -8.02 12.29
N GLN A 276 -8.72 -7.32 11.51
CA GLN A 276 -7.52 -7.84 10.87
C GLN A 276 -6.35 -6.90 11.16
N LEU A 277 -5.28 -7.44 11.74
CA LEU A 277 -4.12 -6.65 12.15
C LEU A 277 -2.83 -7.33 11.70
N TYR A 278 -1.98 -6.61 10.99
CA TYR A 278 -0.57 -6.95 10.81
C TYR A 278 0.31 -6.02 11.64
N LEU A 279 1.30 -6.56 12.33
CA LEU A 279 2.28 -5.80 13.11
C LEU A 279 3.72 -6.19 12.77
N CYS A 280 4.56 -5.19 12.58
CA CYS A 280 6.02 -5.27 12.55
C CYS A 280 6.57 -4.01 13.21
N LEU A 281 7.05 -4.10 14.45
CA LEU A 281 7.40 -2.94 15.27
C LEU A 281 8.82 -3.10 15.84
N GLU A 282 9.69 -2.11 15.65
CA GLU A 282 10.97 -2.01 16.36
C GLU A 282 10.66 -1.54 17.80
N THR A 283 10.39 -2.48 18.70
CA THR A 283 9.85 -2.17 20.03
C THR A 283 10.94 -1.70 21.02
N SER A 284 10.74 -0.54 21.64
CA SER A 284 11.30 -0.22 22.97
C SER A 284 10.35 -0.72 24.08
N LYS A 285 10.74 -0.61 25.36
CA LYS A 285 9.98 -1.12 26.53
C LYS A 285 8.51 -0.64 26.63
N ASP A 286 8.11 0.37 25.86
CA ASP A 286 6.79 1.02 25.88
C ASP A 286 5.97 0.82 24.59
N ALA A 287 6.33 -0.17 23.76
CA ALA A 287 5.73 -0.32 22.43
C ALA A 287 4.25 -0.73 22.41
N TYR A 288 3.76 -1.36 23.48
CA TYR A 288 2.39 -1.83 23.57
C TYR A 288 1.60 -1.06 24.65
N PRO A 289 0.45 -0.45 24.31
CA PRO A 289 -0.28 0.40 25.24
C PRO A 289 -1.01 -0.43 26.32
N VAL A 290 -0.73 -0.12 27.58
CA VAL A 290 -1.40 -0.76 28.73
C VAL A 290 -2.91 -0.48 28.66
N GLY A 291 -3.72 -1.54 28.78
CA GLY A 291 -5.18 -1.44 28.82
C GLY A 291 -5.88 -1.36 27.47
N SER A 292 -5.16 -1.47 26.35
CA SER A 292 -5.79 -1.59 25.04
C SER A 292 -6.31 -3.01 24.83
N ILE A 293 -7.62 -3.15 24.60
CA ILE A 293 -8.25 -4.44 24.37
C ILE A 293 -8.75 -4.52 22.93
N PHE A 294 -8.25 -5.50 22.18
CA PHE A 294 -8.64 -5.81 20.82
C PHE A 294 -9.84 -6.76 20.79
N CYS A 295 -10.96 -6.32 21.37
CA CYS A 295 -12.18 -7.11 21.55
C CYS A 295 -12.76 -7.69 20.25
N GLY A 296 -12.45 -7.07 19.10
CA GLY A 296 -12.95 -7.44 17.78
C GLY A 296 -11.94 -8.19 16.90
N LEU A 297 -10.70 -8.38 17.34
CA LEU A 297 -9.64 -8.93 16.50
C LEU A 297 -9.87 -10.41 16.22
N LEU A 298 -9.92 -10.76 14.93
CA LEU A 298 -10.13 -12.12 14.46
C LEU A 298 -8.89 -12.71 13.82
N ASN A 299 -8.12 -11.89 13.08
CA ASN A 299 -6.92 -12.32 12.36
C ASN A 299 -5.74 -11.43 12.77
N LEU A 300 -4.69 -12.05 13.29
CA LEU A 300 -3.45 -11.39 13.69
C LEU A 300 -2.30 -11.95 12.86
N GLU A 301 -1.52 -11.06 12.25
CA GLU A 301 -0.26 -11.38 11.61
C GLU A 301 0.88 -10.59 12.28
N ILE A 302 1.97 -11.25 12.65
CA ILE A 302 3.13 -10.60 13.28
C ILE A 302 4.41 -10.93 12.52
N CYS A 303 5.22 -9.91 12.23
CA CYS A 303 6.58 -10.09 11.72
C CYS A 303 7.51 -10.57 12.83
N THR A 304 8.23 -11.66 12.59
CA THR A 304 9.22 -12.23 13.53
C THR A 304 10.64 -11.67 13.33
N CYS A 305 10.75 -10.58 12.58
CA CYS A 305 12.01 -9.95 12.18
C CYS A 305 12.65 -9.07 13.29
N GLU A 306 11.86 -8.54 14.22
CA GLU A 306 12.28 -7.58 15.25
C GLU A 306 12.52 -8.23 16.61
N THR A 307 13.49 -7.74 17.39
CA THR A 307 13.97 -8.44 18.60
C THR A 307 12.93 -8.69 19.69
N ALA A 308 11.86 -7.90 19.78
CA ALA A 308 10.80 -8.08 20.77
C ALA A 308 9.43 -8.44 20.19
N TRP A 309 9.41 -9.03 18.97
CA TRP A 309 8.20 -9.60 18.35
C TRP A 309 7.45 -10.56 19.28
N LEU A 310 8.17 -11.33 20.09
CA LEU A 310 7.60 -12.32 21.00
C LEU A 310 6.83 -11.66 22.16
N ASN A 311 7.40 -10.62 22.76
CA ASN A 311 6.73 -9.86 23.82
C ASN A 311 5.48 -9.17 23.27
N LEU A 312 5.58 -8.56 22.08
CA LEU A 312 4.45 -7.96 21.39
C LEU A 312 3.34 -8.99 21.13
N LEU A 313 3.69 -10.17 20.62
CA LEU A 313 2.74 -11.26 20.40
C LEU A 313 2.00 -11.62 21.69
N LEU A 314 2.72 -11.86 22.79
CA LEU A 314 2.11 -12.25 24.06
C LEU A 314 1.17 -11.18 24.62
N CYS A 315 1.52 -9.89 24.49
CA CYS A 315 0.64 -8.78 24.84
C CYS A 315 -0.65 -8.79 24.01
N VAL A 316 -0.52 -8.85 22.67
CA VAL A 316 -1.68 -8.83 21.78
C VAL A 316 -2.58 -10.05 22.01
N LEU A 317 -2.01 -11.25 22.19
CA LEU A 317 -2.79 -12.46 22.48
C LEU A 317 -3.62 -12.32 23.76
N LYS A 318 -3.02 -11.74 24.82
CA LYS A 318 -3.71 -11.50 26.09
C LYS A 318 -4.94 -10.60 25.92
N ASP A 319 -4.83 -9.61 25.04
CA ASP A 319 -5.86 -8.59 24.84
C ASP A 319 -6.79 -8.86 23.65
N SER A 320 -6.72 -10.06 23.04
CA SER A 320 -7.49 -10.42 21.84
C SER A 320 -8.36 -11.67 22.06
N PRO A 321 -9.37 -11.64 22.95
CA PRO A 321 -10.10 -12.85 23.39
C PRO A 321 -10.83 -13.59 22.26
N LYS A 322 -11.15 -12.92 21.15
CA LYS A 322 -11.88 -13.50 20.01
C LYS A 322 -10.97 -13.91 18.83
N LEU A 323 -9.65 -13.91 19.03
CA LEU A 323 -8.71 -14.21 17.96
C LEU A 323 -8.90 -15.63 17.41
N ARG A 324 -9.10 -15.77 16.09
CA ARG A 324 -9.35 -17.05 15.41
C ARG A 324 -8.15 -17.52 14.58
N ALA A 325 -7.41 -16.60 13.97
CA ALA A 325 -6.26 -16.93 13.15
C ALA A 325 -5.02 -16.13 13.58
N LEU A 326 -3.92 -16.85 13.81
CA LEU A 326 -2.60 -16.28 14.06
C LEU A 326 -1.65 -16.67 12.92
N LYS A 327 -0.98 -15.67 12.34
CA LYS A 327 0.07 -15.84 11.34
C LYS A 327 1.37 -15.23 11.83
N LEU A 328 2.45 -15.99 11.78
CA LEU A 328 3.80 -15.55 12.11
C LEU A 328 4.65 -15.64 10.84
N VAL A 329 5.38 -14.58 10.51
CA VAL A 329 6.14 -14.51 9.27
C VAL A 329 7.41 -13.69 9.44
N GLU A 330 8.52 -14.15 8.87
CA GLU A 330 9.70 -13.31 8.71
C GLU A 330 9.62 -12.61 7.34
N ARG A 331 9.00 -11.41 7.27
CA ARG A 331 8.90 -10.63 6.01
C ARG A 331 10.19 -9.87 5.67
N HIS A 332 10.87 -9.39 6.70
CA HIS A 332 12.13 -8.65 6.57
C HIS A 332 13.30 -9.53 6.98
N LYS A 333 14.48 -9.27 6.42
CA LYS A 333 15.70 -9.92 6.91
C LYS A 333 15.99 -9.39 8.32
N SER A 334 16.00 -10.28 9.30
CA SER A 334 16.56 -9.99 10.63
C SER A 334 17.95 -9.36 10.46
N ARG A 335 18.24 -8.28 11.18
CA ARG A 335 19.59 -7.69 11.19
C ARG A 335 20.56 -8.71 11.80
N ASP A 336 21.67 -8.97 11.11
CA ASP A 336 22.70 -9.86 11.62
C ASP A 336 23.30 -9.29 12.91
N GLY A 337 23.32 -10.09 13.98
CA GLY A 337 23.91 -9.71 15.27
C GLY A 337 22.92 -9.18 16.32
N ASP A 338 21.68 -8.90 15.97
CA ASP A 338 20.67 -8.49 16.95
C ASP A 338 20.31 -9.66 17.90
N PRO A 339 20.20 -9.41 19.22
CA PRO A 339 19.84 -10.45 20.17
C PRO A 339 18.43 -10.94 19.88
N ARG A 340 18.27 -12.27 19.79
CA ARG A 340 16.95 -12.89 19.65
C ARG A 340 16.15 -12.75 20.95
N PRO A 341 14.80 -12.68 20.88
CA PRO A 341 13.99 -12.68 22.08
C PRO A 341 14.21 -13.98 22.85
N CYS A 342 14.37 -13.87 24.16
CA CYS A 342 14.31 -15.03 25.04
C CYS A 342 12.84 -15.37 25.30
N TRP A 343 12.50 -16.65 25.18
CA TRP A 343 11.21 -17.13 25.61
C TRP A 343 11.08 -17.00 27.13
N SER A 344 9.92 -16.53 27.57
CA SER A 344 9.49 -16.62 28.97
C SER A 344 8.04 -17.02 28.97
N GLU A 345 7.74 -18.17 29.59
CA GLU A 345 6.37 -18.67 29.61
C GLU A 345 5.48 -17.66 30.38
N PRO A 346 4.36 -17.20 29.81
CA PRO A 346 3.49 -16.24 30.47
C PRO A 346 2.84 -16.86 31.70
N SER A 347 2.66 -16.06 32.75
CA SER A 347 2.07 -16.50 34.03
C SER A 347 0.61 -16.96 33.91
N SER A 348 -0.08 -16.55 32.85
CA SER A 348 -1.45 -16.95 32.53
C SER A 348 -1.56 -17.22 31.04
N VAL A 349 -2.40 -18.20 30.70
CA VAL A 349 -2.66 -18.56 29.31
C VAL A 349 -3.66 -17.55 28.73
N PRO A 350 -3.35 -16.90 27.59
CA PRO A 350 -4.30 -16.00 26.93
C PRO A 350 -5.64 -16.68 26.63
N GLU A 351 -6.75 -15.97 26.88
CA GLU A 351 -8.11 -16.51 26.73
C GLU A 351 -8.37 -17.02 25.31
N CYS A 352 -7.79 -16.37 24.30
CA CYS A 352 -7.97 -16.77 22.91
C CYS A 352 -7.42 -18.16 22.61
N LEU A 353 -6.32 -18.57 23.25
CA LEU A 353 -5.76 -19.92 23.10
C LEU A 353 -6.71 -20.98 23.68
N LEU A 354 -7.47 -20.62 24.71
CA LEU A 354 -8.37 -21.53 25.40
C LEU A 354 -9.76 -21.62 24.79
N SER A 355 -10.17 -20.67 23.95
CA SER A 355 -11.59 -20.51 23.57
C SER A 355 -11.87 -20.21 22.11
N SER A 356 -10.92 -19.66 21.33
CA SER A 356 -11.24 -19.10 20.01
C SER A 356 -10.21 -19.35 18.91
N LEU A 357 -8.93 -19.58 19.23
CA LEU A 357 -7.89 -19.76 18.23
C LEU A 357 -8.09 -21.07 17.45
N GLU A 358 -8.32 -20.96 16.15
CA GLU A 358 -8.60 -22.07 15.23
C GLU A 358 -7.41 -22.40 14.32
N THR A 359 -6.63 -21.41 13.90
CA THR A 359 -5.52 -21.63 12.96
C THR A 359 -4.25 -20.92 13.38
N LEU A 360 -3.12 -21.64 13.27
CA LEU A 360 -1.77 -21.09 13.34
C LEU A 360 -1.08 -21.32 11.98
N GLU A 361 -0.56 -20.25 11.38
CA GLU A 361 0.31 -20.32 10.21
C GLU A 361 1.68 -19.73 10.58
N TRP A 362 2.76 -20.47 10.37
CA TRP A 362 4.12 -19.99 10.58
C TRP A 362 4.89 -20.11 9.28
N VAL A 363 5.28 -18.98 8.71
CA VAL A 363 6.05 -18.90 7.47
C VAL A 363 7.51 -18.60 7.77
N ASN A 364 8.43 -19.31 7.11
CA ASN A 364 9.88 -19.21 7.32
C ASN A 364 10.34 -19.62 8.74
N TYR A 365 9.74 -20.66 9.31
CA TYR A 365 10.13 -21.26 10.59
C TYR A 365 11.57 -21.81 10.53
N ASN A 366 12.41 -21.46 11.50
CA ASN A 366 13.83 -21.84 11.51
C ASN A 366 14.13 -22.99 12.49
N GLY A 367 13.19 -23.34 13.37
CA GLY A 367 13.39 -24.35 14.42
C GLY A 367 14.33 -23.87 15.51
N ARG A 368 14.29 -22.59 15.88
CA ARG A 368 15.07 -22.06 17.01
C ARG A 368 14.36 -22.38 18.33
N GLU A 369 15.09 -22.34 19.45
CA GLU A 369 14.53 -22.72 20.75
C GLU A 369 13.31 -21.87 21.15
N GLU A 370 13.37 -20.55 20.98
CA GLU A 370 12.23 -19.67 21.27
C GLU A 370 11.02 -19.93 20.36
N GLU A 371 11.26 -20.33 19.11
CA GLU A 371 10.22 -20.69 18.15
C GLU A 371 9.55 -22.01 18.55
N LYS A 372 10.36 -23.01 18.93
CA LYS A 372 9.90 -24.32 19.42
C LYS A 372 9.05 -24.17 20.67
N GLU A 373 9.52 -23.39 21.65
CA GLU A 373 8.83 -23.17 22.92
C GLU A 373 7.48 -22.47 22.70
N LEU A 374 7.41 -21.46 21.82
CA LEU A 374 6.15 -20.82 21.47
C LEU A 374 5.18 -21.78 20.78
N VAL A 375 5.64 -22.57 19.80
CA VAL A 375 4.77 -23.55 19.13
C VAL A 375 4.25 -24.58 20.14
N ALA A 376 5.13 -25.14 20.97
CA ALA A 376 4.75 -26.09 22.01
C ALA A 376 3.73 -25.49 22.98
N PHE A 377 3.93 -24.23 23.40
CA PHE A 377 3.00 -23.52 24.26
C PHE A 377 1.61 -23.34 23.60
N ILE A 378 1.55 -22.94 22.33
CA ILE A 378 0.28 -22.79 21.61
C ILE A 378 -0.40 -24.15 21.42
N LEU A 379 0.32 -25.19 21.02
CA LEU A 379 -0.25 -26.55 20.83
C LEU A 379 -0.79 -27.14 22.14
N ARG A 380 -0.08 -26.93 23.25
CA ARG A 380 -0.46 -27.39 24.59
C ARG A 380 -1.69 -26.68 25.14
N ASN A 381 -1.94 -25.44 24.73
CA ASN A 381 -3.03 -24.63 25.28
C ASN A 381 -4.23 -24.47 24.32
N GLY A 382 -3.99 -24.57 23.01
CA GLY A 382 -4.94 -24.43 21.91
C GLY A 382 -6.05 -25.49 21.91
N SER A 383 -7.12 -25.27 22.66
CA SER A 383 -8.25 -26.21 22.78
C SER A 383 -9.14 -26.25 21.52
N CYS A 384 -9.26 -25.12 20.81
CA CYS A 384 -10.07 -24.96 19.60
C CYS A 384 -9.26 -25.06 18.30
N LEU A 385 -7.95 -25.35 18.41
CA LEU A 385 -7.04 -25.33 17.28
C LEU A 385 -7.40 -26.46 16.28
N LYS A 386 -7.63 -26.09 15.03
CA LYS A 386 -8.03 -27.01 13.95
C LYS A 386 -6.88 -27.30 13.00
N LYS A 387 -6.07 -26.28 12.69
CA LYS A 387 -4.98 -26.39 11.71
C LYS A 387 -3.75 -25.61 12.17
N VAL A 388 -2.60 -26.26 12.10
CA VAL A 388 -1.28 -25.65 12.23
C VAL A 388 -0.52 -25.90 10.95
N THR A 389 -0.10 -24.84 10.29
CA THR A 389 0.70 -24.90 9.06
C THR A 389 2.05 -24.27 9.35
N ILE A 390 3.13 -25.01 9.17
CA ILE A 390 4.50 -24.52 9.39
C ILE A 390 5.26 -24.72 8.10
N SER A 391 5.85 -23.64 7.55
CA SER A 391 6.72 -23.72 6.40
C SER A 391 8.12 -23.24 6.74
N SER A 392 9.11 -23.97 6.22
CA SER A 392 10.54 -23.65 6.39
C SER A 392 11.03 -22.70 5.31
N LYS A 393 12.26 -22.18 5.44
CA LYS A 393 12.86 -21.40 4.36
C LYS A 393 13.15 -22.29 3.16
N SER A 394 12.98 -21.75 1.95
CA SER A 394 13.32 -22.47 0.71
C SER A 394 14.81 -22.88 0.65
N THR A 395 15.68 -22.18 1.37
CA THR A 395 17.12 -22.44 1.46
C THR A 395 17.50 -23.49 2.50
N ASP A 396 16.58 -23.92 3.37
CA ASP A 396 16.89 -24.96 4.37
C ASP A 396 17.09 -26.32 3.70
N SER A 397 18.03 -27.10 4.23
CA SER A 397 18.29 -28.46 3.73
C SER A 397 17.17 -29.43 4.14
N ASP A 398 16.94 -30.46 3.31
CA ASP A 398 15.91 -31.48 3.59
C ASP A 398 16.13 -32.18 4.94
N LYS A 399 17.40 -32.36 5.35
CA LYS A 399 17.75 -32.90 6.67
C LYS A 399 17.21 -32.01 7.79
N LYS A 400 17.44 -30.70 7.71
CA LYS A 400 16.97 -29.72 8.71
C LYS A 400 15.44 -29.67 8.74
N LYS A 401 14.79 -29.69 7.57
CA LYS A 401 13.32 -29.76 7.45
C LYS A 401 12.76 -31.01 8.13
N LEU A 402 13.37 -32.17 7.89
CA LEU A 402 12.96 -33.43 8.50
C LEU A 402 13.15 -33.44 10.03
N GLU A 403 14.22 -32.83 10.54
CA GLU A 403 14.44 -32.66 11.98
C GLU A 403 13.33 -31.80 12.61
N MET A 404 13.03 -30.65 12.02
CA MET A 404 11.93 -29.77 12.47
C MET A 404 10.58 -30.50 12.45
N LEU A 405 10.28 -31.23 11.37
CA LEU A 405 9.05 -32.04 11.25
C LEU A 405 8.94 -33.07 12.38
N LYS A 406 10.02 -33.81 12.65
CA LYS A 406 10.03 -34.83 13.71
C LYS A 406 9.74 -34.21 15.08
N GLU A 407 10.42 -33.12 15.41
CA GLU A 407 10.19 -32.42 16.69
C GLU A 407 8.75 -31.91 16.82
N LEU A 408 8.22 -31.26 15.79
CA LEU A 408 6.84 -30.75 15.78
C LEU A 408 5.80 -31.88 15.88
N SER A 409 6.07 -33.03 15.25
CA SER A 409 5.18 -34.19 15.29
C SER A 409 5.08 -34.84 16.68
N LEU A 410 6.12 -34.70 17.51
CA LEU A 410 6.18 -35.20 18.87
C LEU A 410 5.53 -34.25 19.89
N SER A 411 5.19 -33.02 19.48
CA SER A 411 4.60 -32.02 20.36
C SER A 411 3.20 -32.42 20.83
N PHE A 412 2.94 -32.27 22.13
CA PHE A 412 1.63 -32.52 22.71
C PHE A 412 0.60 -31.51 22.17
N ARG A 413 -0.57 -32.01 21.77
CA ARG A 413 -1.68 -31.22 21.22
C ARG A 413 -2.88 -31.36 22.13
N ARG A 414 -3.40 -30.23 22.63
CA ARG A 414 -4.61 -30.22 23.46
C ARG A 414 -5.86 -30.48 22.65
N SER A 415 -5.96 -29.90 21.45
CA SER A 415 -7.06 -30.15 20.52
C SER A 415 -6.85 -31.48 19.78
N PRO A 416 -7.78 -32.45 19.91
CA PRO A 416 -7.68 -33.73 19.21
C PRO A 416 -7.94 -33.61 17.70
N THR A 417 -8.61 -32.53 17.26
CA THR A 417 -8.90 -32.25 15.85
C THR A 417 -7.79 -31.48 15.15
N CYS A 418 -6.74 -31.08 15.88
CA CYS A 418 -5.67 -30.25 15.36
C CYS A 418 -4.79 -31.00 14.36
N GLN A 419 -4.89 -30.62 13.09
CA GLN A 419 -4.02 -31.11 12.02
C GLN A 419 -2.73 -30.27 11.96
N LEU A 420 -1.58 -30.95 11.91
CA LEU A 420 -0.28 -30.32 11.69
C LEU A 420 0.14 -30.59 10.25
N VAL A 421 0.38 -29.53 9.49
CA VAL A 421 0.87 -29.55 8.11
C VAL A 421 2.23 -28.85 8.09
N PHE A 422 3.19 -29.47 7.41
CA PHE A 422 4.53 -28.91 7.23
C PHE A 422 4.82 -28.80 5.74
N ASP A 423 5.06 -27.57 5.26
CA ASP A 423 5.24 -27.21 3.85
C ASP A 423 6.69 -26.84 3.50
#